data_AF-A0A084AR86-F1
#
_entry.id   AF-A0A084AR86-F1
#
_cell.length_a   1.000
_cell.length_b   1.000
_cell.length_c   1.000
_cell.angle_alpha   90.00
_cell.angle_beta   90.00
_cell.angle_gamma   90.00
#
_symmetry.space_group_name_H-M   'P 1'
#
loop_
_entity.id
_entity.type
_entity.pdbx_description
1 polymer ?
#
loop_
_entity_poly.entity_id
_entity_poly.type
_entity_poly.pdbx_seq_one_letter_code
_entity_poly.pdbx_strand_id
1 'polypeptide(L)'
;MSKLAAMRTTTPAVTAKAEDTVTRLMRGLFGNLLTIAGSGVRPLSMVWQLFGSGTRLEIPTTEIEWTWYETVAQLYPYTGWPIEQFHDNLEQLLSKALIRAVTKNENTVKIKLDRTAMMIEYCRLRNIQLQHSRTIITVLMRMLTTEGSNMTAISSRLLSHLPEKLQRQTEGYTRMIRSLQHLATGGHQRVEDNLVAVSVYTRRSAGFAAFKTKVAEACESREWAKAKDFSQALLDHHVQIASLWHVEPDSFKFQNFKAYQELLSADLRDDVDQETKNKNTRLIKKITGDAERTRIPWQIGKEGGLSTEIEPLDEALLHELLTGEKIEIHEIVPLNHEPKSATESIVVPLRKPEDDFDPFKSSLSAKFVTEMQQDLTAEDVCGIINVSVPAMRVFVTALNPDFVWEDLGKNFRGVVLGLLQERSGREESRPARKLLNLGGRSITLKVDGQHGD
;
A
#
# COMPACT_ATOMS: atom_id res chain seq x y z
N MET A 1 42.70 -20.80 11.83
CA MET A 1 42.53 -19.53 11.09
C MET A 1 42.98 -18.32 11.90
N SER A 2 42.54 -18.10 13.14
CA SER A 2 42.95 -16.93 13.95
C SER A 2 44.46 -16.79 14.14
N LYS A 3 45.20 -17.90 14.29
CA LYS A 3 46.68 -17.89 14.29
C LYS A 3 47.30 -17.36 12.99
N LEU A 4 46.69 -17.65 11.84
CA LEU A 4 47.15 -17.14 10.53
C LEU A 4 46.80 -15.66 10.36
N ALA A 5 45.63 -15.23 10.84
CA ALA A 5 45.25 -13.82 10.86
C ALA A 5 46.23 -13.00 11.73
N ALA A 6 46.59 -13.52 12.91
CA ALA A 6 47.55 -12.88 13.82
C ALA A 6 48.98 -12.78 13.28
N MET A 7 49.34 -13.57 12.26
CA MET A 7 50.64 -13.45 11.57
C MET A 7 50.70 -12.23 10.62
N ARG A 8 49.59 -11.52 10.41
CA ARG A 8 49.54 -10.30 9.61
C ARG A 8 49.31 -9.08 10.49
N THR A 9 50.01 -8.00 10.17
CA THR A 9 49.80 -6.68 10.76
C THR A 9 48.72 -5.87 10.06
N THR A 10 48.34 -6.25 8.82
CA THR A 10 47.33 -5.55 8.00
C THR A 10 46.46 -6.53 7.19
N THR A 11 45.23 -6.12 6.87
CA THR A 11 44.32 -6.86 5.99
C THR A 11 44.84 -6.86 4.54
N PRO A 12 44.81 -8.01 3.84
CA PRO A 12 45.22 -8.07 2.44
C PRO A 12 44.35 -7.21 1.53
N ALA A 13 44.92 -6.72 0.42
CA ALA A 13 44.16 -6.08 -0.64
C ALA A 13 43.15 -7.06 -1.26
N VAL A 14 42.02 -6.53 -1.73
CA VAL A 14 41.00 -7.32 -2.43
C VAL A 14 41.56 -7.79 -3.79
N THR A 15 41.61 -9.09 -4.01
CA THR A 15 42.18 -9.67 -5.23
C THR A 15 41.41 -10.90 -5.71
N ALA A 16 41.29 -11.08 -7.03
CA ALA A 16 40.69 -12.30 -7.58
C ALA A 16 41.59 -13.53 -7.32
N LYS A 17 42.91 -13.38 -7.49
CA LYS A 17 43.91 -14.43 -7.24
C LYS A 17 44.79 -14.04 -6.05
N ALA A 18 44.83 -14.90 -5.04
CA ALA A 18 45.74 -14.74 -3.91
C ALA A 18 47.14 -15.20 -4.30
N GLU A 19 48.09 -14.28 -4.37
CA GLU A 19 49.50 -14.58 -4.65
C GLU A 19 50.25 -14.96 -3.37
N ASP A 20 49.87 -14.37 -2.23
CA ASP A 20 50.52 -14.61 -0.95
C ASP A 20 50.04 -15.90 -0.26
N THR A 21 50.98 -16.61 0.36
CA THR A 21 50.77 -17.93 0.99
C THR A 21 49.73 -17.87 2.12
N VAL A 22 49.70 -16.80 2.90
CA VAL A 22 48.79 -16.66 4.06
C VAL A 22 47.35 -16.49 3.59
N THR A 23 47.08 -15.62 2.60
CA THR A 23 45.75 -15.46 2.00
C THR A 23 45.29 -16.75 1.32
N ARG A 24 46.18 -17.47 0.62
CA ARG A 24 45.85 -18.77 0.01
C ARG A 24 45.40 -19.80 1.03
N LEU A 25 46.13 -19.92 2.14
CA LEU A 25 45.77 -20.81 3.25
C LEU A 25 44.47 -20.36 3.94
N MET A 26 44.28 -19.06 4.14
CA MET A 26 43.05 -18.51 4.70
C MET A 26 41.85 -18.83 3.82
N ARG A 27 41.92 -18.63 2.50
CA ARG A 27 40.85 -18.99 1.55
C ARG A 27 40.53 -20.48 1.58
N GLY A 28 41.54 -21.34 1.61
CA GLY A 28 41.34 -22.79 1.69
C GLY A 28 40.62 -23.22 2.98
N LEU A 29 41.05 -22.68 4.13
CA LEU A 29 40.41 -22.95 5.41
C LEU A 29 38.99 -22.37 5.49
N PHE A 30 38.75 -21.19 4.91
CA PHE A 30 37.43 -20.59 4.84
C PHE A 30 36.49 -21.40 3.95
N GLY A 31 36.96 -21.92 2.82
CA GLY A 31 36.21 -22.84 1.97
C GLY A 31 35.80 -24.13 2.69
N ASN A 32 36.71 -24.69 3.49
CA ASN A 32 36.40 -25.85 4.33
C ASN A 32 35.38 -25.50 5.42
N LEU A 33 35.51 -24.34 6.06
CA LEU A 33 34.57 -23.86 7.08
C LEU A 33 33.15 -23.74 6.50
N LEU A 34 33.00 -23.11 5.33
CA LEU A 34 31.70 -22.94 4.67
C LEU A 34 31.11 -24.27 4.22
N THR A 35 31.95 -25.18 3.71
CA THR A 35 31.53 -26.54 3.37
C THR A 35 31.00 -27.28 4.61
N ILE A 36 31.70 -27.20 5.75
CA ILE A 36 31.26 -27.83 7.00
C ILE A 36 29.94 -27.20 7.47
N ALA A 37 29.86 -25.88 7.48
CA ALA A 37 28.65 -25.16 7.92
C ALA A 37 27.42 -25.54 7.08
N GLY A 38 27.59 -25.65 5.76
CA GLY A 38 26.52 -25.99 4.82
C GLY A 38 26.30 -27.49 4.57
N SER A 39 27.10 -28.38 5.15
CA SER A 39 27.01 -29.83 4.91
C SER A 39 25.84 -30.48 5.65
N GLY A 40 25.28 -31.54 5.05
CA GLY A 40 24.22 -32.37 5.64
C GLY A 40 22.80 -32.00 5.22
N VAL A 41 21.82 -32.83 5.62
CA VAL A 41 20.38 -32.59 5.39
C VAL A 41 19.87 -31.41 6.23
N ARG A 42 20.53 -31.15 7.37
CA ARG A 42 20.34 -29.95 8.18
C ARG A 42 21.72 -29.30 8.39
N PRO A 43 21.96 -28.12 7.82
CA PRO A 43 23.24 -27.45 7.95
C PRO A 43 23.52 -27.09 9.41
N LEU A 44 24.81 -27.14 9.80
CA LEU A 44 25.25 -26.78 11.15
C LEU A 44 25.14 -25.27 11.41
N SER A 45 25.24 -24.46 10.35
CA SER A 45 25.02 -23.03 10.42
C SER A 45 24.65 -22.48 9.04
N MET A 46 23.76 -21.50 9.03
CA MET A 46 23.37 -20.78 7.82
C MET A 46 24.33 -19.63 7.47
N VAL A 47 25.50 -19.54 8.13
CA VAL A 47 26.47 -18.45 7.92
C VAL A 47 26.95 -18.31 6.46
N TRP A 48 26.88 -19.39 5.68
CA TRP A 48 27.17 -19.37 4.25
C TRP A 48 26.22 -18.45 3.45
N GLN A 49 25.03 -18.15 3.97
CA GLN A 49 24.07 -17.24 3.33
C GLN A 49 24.60 -15.81 3.21
N LEU A 50 25.58 -15.40 4.04
CA LEU A 50 26.22 -14.10 3.97
C LEU A 50 27.00 -13.86 2.66
N PHE A 51 27.26 -14.90 1.87
CA PHE A 51 28.05 -14.81 0.63
C PHE A 51 27.20 -14.88 -0.64
N GLY A 52 25.90 -15.15 -0.53
CA GLY A 52 25.02 -15.25 -1.69
C GLY A 52 24.45 -13.91 -2.15
N SER A 53 24.02 -13.85 -3.41
CA SER A 53 23.31 -12.71 -3.99
C SER A 53 21.80 -12.93 -3.80
N GLY A 54 21.13 -12.05 -3.05
CA GLY A 54 19.69 -12.14 -2.81
C GLY A 54 19.27 -13.33 -1.91
N THR A 55 20.14 -13.76 -1.01
CA THR A 55 19.86 -14.84 -0.07
C THR A 55 18.82 -14.44 0.97
N ARG A 56 17.91 -15.37 1.29
CA ARG A 56 16.99 -15.22 2.41
C ARG A 56 17.75 -15.51 3.71
N LEU A 57 18.32 -14.47 4.31
CA LEU A 57 19.12 -14.56 5.54
C LEU A 57 18.27 -15.07 6.71
N GLU A 58 18.66 -16.17 7.33
CA GLU A 58 18.04 -16.69 8.53
C GLU A 58 18.75 -16.17 9.78
N ILE A 59 17.98 -15.69 10.76
CA ILE A 59 18.55 -15.14 12.00
C ILE A 59 18.90 -16.31 12.92
N PRO A 60 20.15 -16.42 13.39
CA PRO A 60 20.55 -17.37 14.42
C PRO A 60 19.65 -17.30 15.65
N THR A 61 19.34 -18.46 16.21
CA THR A 61 18.47 -18.59 17.38
C THR A 61 19.24 -18.91 18.66
N THR A 62 20.45 -19.46 18.54
CA THR A 62 21.28 -19.89 19.66
C THR A 62 22.62 -19.15 19.70
N GLU A 63 23.24 -19.07 20.88
CA GLU A 63 24.56 -18.46 21.03
C GLU A 63 25.63 -19.20 20.21
N ILE A 64 25.54 -20.53 20.12
CA ILE A 64 26.48 -21.37 19.35
C ILE A 64 26.41 -21.02 17.86
N GLU A 65 25.21 -20.78 17.33
CA GLU A 65 25.06 -20.33 15.95
C GLU A 65 25.69 -18.95 15.75
N TRP A 66 25.52 -18.02 16.70
CA TRP A 66 26.16 -16.70 16.62
C TRP A 66 27.69 -16.76 16.61
N THR A 67 28.30 -17.73 17.28
CA THR A 67 29.77 -17.94 17.26
C THR A 67 30.30 -18.21 15.84
N TRP A 68 29.51 -18.87 14.98
CA TRP A 68 29.87 -19.06 13.58
C TRP A 68 29.92 -17.72 12.84
N TYR A 69 28.92 -16.88 13.04
CA TYR A 69 28.82 -15.57 12.41
C TYR A 69 29.90 -14.61 12.90
N GLU A 70 30.18 -14.61 14.20
CA GLU A 70 31.29 -13.88 14.81
C GLU A 70 32.63 -14.28 14.17
N THR A 71 32.93 -15.59 14.17
CA THR A 71 34.19 -16.13 13.63
C THR A 71 34.35 -15.80 12.15
N VAL A 72 33.28 -15.93 11.37
CA VAL A 72 33.25 -15.62 9.95
C VAL A 72 33.49 -14.13 9.71
N ALA A 73 32.75 -13.25 10.39
CA ALA A 73 32.88 -11.80 10.22
C ALA A 73 34.26 -11.28 10.64
N GLN A 74 34.83 -11.83 11.71
CA GLN A 74 36.17 -11.45 12.18
C GLN A 74 37.27 -11.86 11.19
N LEU A 75 37.15 -13.04 10.56
CA LEU A 75 38.20 -13.62 9.74
C LEU A 75 38.05 -13.29 8.24
N TYR A 76 36.85 -12.90 7.78
CA TYR A 76 36.56 -12.63 6.38
C TYR A 76 37.52 -11.61 5.73
N PRO A 77 37.89 -10.47 6.37
CA PRO A 77 38.82 -9.51 5.77
C PRO A 77 40.17 -10.11 5.38
N TYR A 78 40.62 -11.17 6.06
CA TYR A 78 41.89 -11.84 5.80
C TYR A 78 41.85 -12.79 4.59
N THR A 79 40.69 -12.99 3.97
CA THR A 79 40.54 -13.79 2.75
C THR A 79 40.89 -13.00 1.49
N GLY A 80 40.91 -11.67 1.55
CA GLY A 80 41.10 -10.79 0.39
C GLY A 80 39.97 -10.91 -0.66
N TRP A 81 38.79 -11.42 -0.26
CA TRP A 81 37.59 -11.43 -1.10
C TRP A 81 36.86 -10.07 -1.07
N PRO A 82 35.98 -9.80 -2.05
CA PRO A 82 35.20 -8.57 -2.08
C PRO A 82 34.32 -8.40 -0.84
N ILE A 83 34.50 -7.31 -0.10
CA ILE A 83 33.87 -7.12 1.21
C ILE A 83 32.49 -6.45 1.16
N GLU A 84 32.20 -5.74 0.08
CA GLU A 84 30.98 -4.92 -0.05
C GLU A 84 29.70 -5.77 0.09
N GLN A 85 29.60 -6.86 -0.68
CA GLN A 85 28.45 -7.77 -0.62
C GLN A 85 28.31 -8.44 0.76
N PHE A 86 29.43 -8.78 1.40
CA PHE A 86 29.44 -9.36 2.73
C PHE A 86 28.91 -8.37 3.78
N HIS A 87 29.35 -7.11 3.73
CA HIS A 87 28.85 -6.05 4.60
C HIS A 87 27.38 -5.73 4.37
N ASP A 88 26.94 -5.67 3.10
CA ASP A 88 25.51 -5.48 2.78
C ASP A 88 24.64 -6.61 3.35
N ASN A 89 25.11 -7.86 3.27
CA ASN A 89 24.39 -9.00 3.85
C ASN A 89 24.42 -9.00 5.39
N LEU A 90 25.51 -8.56 6.03
CA LEU A 90 25.56 -8.35 7.49
C LEU A 90 24.59 -7.26 7.94
N GLU A 91 24.52 -6.14 7.22
CA GLU A 91 23.56 -5.05 7.46
C GLU A 91 22.10 -5.56 7.37
N GLN A 92 21.81 -6.37 6.35
CA GLN A 92 20.48 -6.97 6.17
C GLN A 92 20.14 -7.97 7.29
N LEU A 93 21.10 -8.79 7.74
CA LEU A 93 20.90 -9.73 8.84
C LEU A 93 20.54 -8.98 10.14
N LEU A 94 21.30 -7.92 10.47
CA LEU A 94 21.01 -7.06 11.62
C LEU A 94 19.65 -6.37 11.48
N SER A 95 19.33 -5.86 10.29
CA SER A 95 18.04 -5.24 10.03
C SER A 95 16.89 -6.20 10.29
N LYS A 96 17.03 -7.46 9.85
CA LYS A 96 16.04 -8.51 10.10
C LYS A 96 15.91 -8.83 11.59
N ALA A 97 17.03 -8.90 12.33
CA ALA A 97 17.02 -9.12 13.77
C ALA A 97 16.28 -8.00 14.53
N LEU A 98 16.51 -6.74 14.14
CA LEU A 98 15.80 -5.57 14.69
C LEU A 98 14.29 -5.64 14.45
N ILE A 99 13.88 -5.93 13.21
CA ILE A 99 12.46 -6.07 12.86
C ILE A 99 11.82 -7.21 13.65
N ARG A 100 12.52 -8.34 13.79
CA ARG A 100 12.05 -9.50 14.57
C ARG A 100 11.84 -9.15 16.05
N ALA A 101 12.76 -8.38 16.64
CA ALA A 101 12.64 -7.95 18.04
C ALA A 101 11.39 -7.09 18.27
N VAL A 102 11.11 -6.15 17.37
CA VAL A 102 9.91 -5.29 17.47
C VAL A 102 8.63 -6.10 17.23
N THR A 103 8.57 -6.87 16.13
CA THR A 103 7.38 -7.66 15.76
C THR A 103 7.01 -8.73 16.78
N LYS A 104 7.99 -9.36 17.44
CA LYS A 104 7.73 -10.34 18.51
C LYS A 104 7.04 -9.72 19.73
N ASN A 105 7.30 -8.44 19.99
CA ASN A 105 6.74 -7.70 21.11
C ASN A 105 5.44 -6.96 20.76
N GLU A 106 5.00 -7.01 19.49
CA GLU A 106 3.72 -6.48 19.05
C GLU A 106 2.57 -7.45 19.32
N ASN A 107 1.46 -6.93 19.83
CA ASN A 107 0.21 -7.66 19.91
C ASN A 107 -0.47 -7.70 18.53
N THR A 108 -0.03 -8.64 17.69
CA THR A 108 -0.51 -8.79 16.31
C THR A 108 -2.03 -8.99 16.21
N VAL A 109 -2.67 -9.53 17.25
CA VAL A 109 -4.13 -9.71 17.30
C VAL A 109 -4.82 -8.36 17.46
N LYS A 110 -4.40 -7.53 18.41
CA LYS A 110 -4.94 -6.17 18.58
C LYS A 110 -4.67 -5.29 17.36
N ILE A 111 -3.46 -5.35 16.78
CA ILE A 111 -3.14 -4.59 15.57
C ILE A 111 -4.05 -4.98 14.39
N LYS A 112 -4.37 -6.28 14.23
CA LYS A 112 -5.32 -6.74 13.22
C LYS A 112 -6.75 -6.27 13.52
N LEU A 113 -7.17 -6.28 14.78
CA LEU A 113 -8.48 -5.76 15.21
C LEU A 113 -8.58 -4.25 14.94
N ASP A 114 -7.57 -3.47 15.33
CA ASP A 114 -7.52 -2.02 15.09
C ASP A 114 -7.54 -1.70 13.59
N ARG A 115 -6.79 -2.46 12.78
CA ARG A 115 -6.82 -2.31 11.32
C ARG A 115 -8.18 -2.65 10.74
N THR A 116 -8.84 -3.68 11.29
CA THR A 116 -10.19 -4.07 10.87
C THR A 116 -11.19 -3.00 11.27
N ALA A 117 -11.11 -2.46 12.48
CA ALA A 117 -11.94 -1.36 12.96
C ALA A 117 -11.74 -0.08 12.13
N MET A 118 -10.49 0.28 11.81
CA MET A 118 -10.19 1.40 10.91
C MET A 118 -10.75 1.16 9.50
N MET A 119 -10.68 -0.07 8.99
CA MET A 119 -11.25 -0.41 7.68
C MET A 119 -12.78 -0.34 7.70
N ILE A 120 -13.42 -0.81 8.77
CA ILE A 120 -14.86 -0.72 8.99
C ILE A 120 -15.28 0.75 9.01
N GLU A 121 -14.60 1.58 9.80
CA GLU A 121 -14.90 3.01 9.90
C GLU A 121 -14.66 3.73 8.57
N TYR A 122 -13.59 3.37 7.85
CA TYR A 122 -13.35 3.86 6.49
C TYR A 122 -14.50 3.51 5.55
N CYS A 123 -14.95 2.26 5.52
CA CYS A 123 -16.07 1.82 4.69
C CYS A 123 -17.35 2.57 5.06
N ARG A 124 -17.64 2.75 6.35
CA ARG A 124 -18.80 3.50 6.86
C ARG A 124 -18.81 4.94 6.35
N LEU A 125 -17.73 5.69 6.61
CA LEU A 125 -17.60 7.09 6.17
C LEU A 125 -17.67 7.21 4.64
N ARG A 126 -17.10 6.23 3.93
CA ARG A 126 -17.10 6.22 2.48
C ARG A 126 -18.48 5.92 1.90
N ASN A 127 -19.27 5.05 2.52
CA ASN A 127 -20.63 4.74 2.09
C ASN A 127 -21.57 5.94 2.28
N ILE A 128 -21.43 6.70 3.38
CA ILE A 128 -22.15 7.97 3.58
C ILE A 128 -21.88 8.93 2.41
N GLN A 129 -20.60 9.11 2.05
CA GLN A 129 -20.24 9.97 0.92
C GLN A 129 -20.81 9.46 -0.41
N LEU A 130 -20.88 8.14 -0.61
CA LEU A 130 -21.44 7.54 -1.82
C LEU A 130 -22.96 7.73 -1.90
N GLN A 131 -23.68 7.66 -0.78
CA GLN A 131 -25.11 7.96 -0.73
C GLN A 131 -25.39 9.40 -1.18
N HIS A 132 -24.68 10.38 -0.62
CA HIS A 132 -24.81 11.77 -1.07
C HIS A 132 -24.42 11.94 -2.55
N SER A 133 -23.35 11.28 -2.99
CA SER A 133 -22.92 11.33 -4.40
C SER A 133 -23.99 10.75 -5.33
N ARG A 134 -24.67 9.67 -4.91
CA ARG A 134 -25.79 9.06 -5.64
C ARG A 134 -26.94 10.05 -5.79
N THR A 135 -27.38 10.68 -4.70
CA THR A 135 -28.46 11.67 -4.72
C THR A 135 -28.13 12.85 -5.63
N ILE A 136 -26.92 13.42 -5.49
CA ILE A 136 -26.45 14.54 -6.34
C ILE A 136 -26.53 14.15 -7.81
N ILE A 137 -25.98 12.98 -8.15
CA ILE A 137 -25.90 12.53 -9.55
C ILE A 137 -27.29 12.23 -10.11
N THR A 138 -28.18 11.62 -9.34
CA THR A 138 -29.55 11.38 -9.79
C THR A 138 -30.32 12.67 -10.03
N VAL A 139 -30.19 13.66 -9.14
CA VAL A 139 -30.84 14.97 -9.32
C VAL A 139 -30.26 15.68 -10.55
N LEU A 140 -28.93 15.70 -10.72
CA LEU A 140 -28.28 16.29 -11.89
C LEU A 140 -28.70 15.61 -13.21
N MET A 141 -28.81 14.28 -13.23
CA MET A 141 -29.34 13.56 -14.40
C MET A 141 -30.77 13.98 -14.72
N ARG A 142 -31.65 14.03 -13.71
CA ARG A 142 -33.05 14.43 -13.91
C ARG A 142 -33.16 15.87 -14.41
N MET A 143 -32.34 16.78 -13.87
CA MET A 143 -32.23 18.16 -14.35
C MET A 143 -31.81 18.25 -15.83
N LEU A 144 -30.94 17.34 -16.28
CA LEU A 144 -30.48 17.29 -17.68
C LEU A 144 -31.54 16.73 -18.63
N THR A 145 -32.39 15.81 -18.16
CA THR A 145 -33.39 15.15 -18.99
C THR A 145 -34.75 15.86 -19.01
N THR A 146 -35.05 16.71 -18.03
CA THR A 146 -36.35 17.37 -17.90
C THR A 146 -36.30 18.77 -18.51
N GLU A 147 -37.03 18.96 -19.61
CA GLU A 147 -37.17 20.26 -20.29
C GLU A 147 -37.75 21.33 -19.35
N GLY A 148 -37.18 22.54 -19.36
CA GLY A 148 -37.66 23.66 -18.54
C GLY A 148 -37.31 23.60 -17.05
N SER A 149 -36.44 22.69 -16.62
CA SER A 149 -36.00 22.57 -15.23
C SER A 149 -35.39 23.87 -14.68
N ASN A 150 -35.92 24.35 -13.55
CA ASN A 150 -35.32 25.50 -12.84
C ASN A 150 -34.05 25.05 -12.09
N MET A 151 -32.93 25.04 -12.79
CA MET A 151 -31.65 24.54 -12.27
C MET A 151 -31.21 25.26 -11.00
N THR A 152 -31.47 26.55 -10.88
CA THR A 152 -31.10 27.37 -9.73
C THR A 152 -31.91 26.98 -8.49
N ALA A 153 -33.22 26.81 -8.62
CA ALA A 153 -34.08 26.40 -7.51
C ALA A 153 -33.77 24.97 -7.05
N ILE A 154 -33.60 24.03 -7.99
CA ILE A 154 -33.29 22.63 -7.69
C ILE A 154 -31.92 22.50 -7.01
N SER A 155 -30.89 23.21 -7.52
CA SER A 155 -29.56 23.17 -6.92
C SER A 155 -29.53 23.79 -5.52
N SER A 156 -30.30 24.86 -5.29
CA SER A 156 -30.41 25.49 -3.97
C SER A 156 -31.05 24.55 -2.94
N ARG A 157 -32.15 23.87 -3.30
CA ARG A 157 -32.78 22.85 -2.44
C ARG A 157 -31.84 21.69 -2.17
N LEU A 158 -31.20 21.16 -3.21
CA LEU A 158 -30.24 20.06 -3.06
C LEU A 158 -29.09 20.44 -2.11
N LEU A 159 -28.54 21.65 -2.22
CA LEU A 159 -27.51 22.13 -1.29
C LEU A 159 -28.00 22.21 0.16
N SER A 160 -29.23 22.64 0.41
CA SER A 160 -29.76 22.70 1.78
C SER A 160 -29.91 21.32 2.45
N HIS A 161 -30.02 20.25 1.64
CA HIS A 161 -30.10 18.88 2.14
C HIS A 161 -28.73 18.18 2.28
N LEU A 162 -27.65 18.82 1.83
CA LEU A 162 -26.31 18.22 1.86
C LEU A 162 -25.46 18.85 2.96
N PRO A 163 -24.65 18.05 3.68
CA PRO A 163 -23.71 18.59 4.65
C PRO A 163 -22.63 19.41 3.94
N GLU A 164 -22.28 20.58 4.49
CA GLU A 164 -21.23 21.45 3.94
C GLU A 164 -19.86 20.77 3.87
N LYS A 165 -19.57 19.87 4.83
CA LYS A 165 -18.32 19.12 4.89
C LYS A 165 -18.54 17.75 5.50
N LEU A 166 -17.98 16.73 4.85
CA LEU A 166 -17.94 15.37 5.39
C LEU A 166 -16.61 15.14 6.12
N GLN A 167 -16.61 14.25 7.12
CA GLN A 167 -15.38 13.82 7.81
C GLN A 167 -14.33 13.28 6.82
N ARG A 168 -14.80 12.62 5.76
CA ARG A 168 -13.97 12.20 4.63
C ARG A 168 -14.70 12.49 3.33
N GLN A 169 -14.05 13.24 2.45
CA GLN A 169 -14.57 13.56 1.13
C GLN A 169 -13.50 13.38 0.05
N THR A 170 -13.89 12.82 -1.09
CA THR A 170 -13.06 12.81 -2.29
C THR A 170 -13.14 14.13 -3.01
N GLU A 171 -12.09 14.48 -3.74
CA GLU A 171 -12.05 15.67 -4.59
C GLU A 171 -13.26 15.78 -5.53
N GLY A 172 -13.70 14.67 -6.13
CA GLY A 172 -14.91 14.65 -6.99
C GLY A 172 -16.19 15.09 -6.26
N TYR A 173 -16.33 14.77 -4.98
CA TYR A 173 -17.48 15.22 -4.18
C TYR A 173 -17.40 16.72 -3.93
N THR A 174 -16.24 17.21 -3.53
CA THR A 174 -16.01 18.66 -3.34
C THR A 174 -16.27 19.46 -4.62
N ARG A 175 -15.83 18.94 -5.78
CA ARG A 175 -16.10 19.57 -7.07
C ARG A 175 -17.60 19.56 -7.42
N MET A 176 -18.31 18.46 -7.17
CA MET A 176 -19.78 18.42 -7.36
C MET A 176 -20.51 19.43 -6.46
N ILE A 177 -20.12 19.58 -5.19
CA ILE A 177 -20.70 20.59 -4.29
C ILE A 177 -20.45 22.02 -4.81
N ARG A 178 -19.23 22.32 -5.28
CA ARG A 178 -18.92 23.62 -5.88
C ARG A 178 -19.74 23.89 -7.14
N SER A 179 -19.95 22.87 -7.97
CA SER A 179 -20.80 23.00 -9.15
C SER A 179 -22.24 23.32 -8.75
N LEU A 180 -22.80 22.63 -7.75
CA LEU A 180 -24.13 22.95 -7.23
C LEU A 180 -24.22 24.38 -6.67
N GLN A 181 -23.19 24.87 -5.97
CA GLN A 181 -23.12 26.26 -5.50
C GLN A 181 -23.13 27.26 -6.67
N HIS A 182 -22.42 26.94 -7.75
CA HIS A 182 -22.43 27.75 -8.96
C HIS A 182 -23.83 27.79 -9.61
N LEU A 183 -24.49 26.65 -9.74
CA LEU A 183 -25.84 26.57 -10.31
C LEU A 183 -26.88 27.28 -9.42
N ALA A 184 -26.77 27.14 -8.10
CA ALA A 184 -27.64 27.79 -7.12
C ALA A 184 -27.52 29.32 -7.11
N THR A 185 -26.39 29.87 -7.54
CA THR A 185 -26.17 31.33 -7.67
C THR A 185 -26.58 31.88 -9.04
N GLY A 186 -27.24 31.07 -9.88
CA GLY A 186 -27.66 31.46 -11.23
C GLY A 186 -26.61 31.24 -12.31
N GLY A 187 -25.53 30.51 -12.00
CA GLY A 187 -24.50 30.12 -12.97
C GLY A 187 -25.03 29.19 -14.04
N HIS A 188 -24.44 29.27 -15.24
CA HIS A 188 -24.70 28.33 -16.32
C HIS A 188 -23.93 27.03 -16.15
N GLN A 189 -24.43 25.96 -16.76
CA GLN A 189 -23.80 24.66 -16.74
C GLN A 189 -22.44 24.68 -17.44
N ARG A 190 -21.46 23.97 -16.86
CA ARG A 190 -20.09 23.87 -17.39
C ARG A 190 -19.78 22.43 -17.77
N VAL A 191 -19.14 22.25 -18.92
CA VAL A 191 -18.70 20.93 -19.41
C VAL A 191 -17.76 20.25 -18.40
N GLU A 192 -16.87 21.01 -17.76
CA GLU A 192 -15.94 20.48 -16.74
C GLU A 192 -16.65 19.88 -15.53
N ASP A 193 -17.75 20.50 -15.09
CA ASP A 193 -18.54 20.03 -13.95
C ASP A 193 -19.30 18.75 -14.30
N ASN A 194 -19.87 18.71 -15.52
CA ASN A 194 -20.51 17.51 -16.05
C ASN A 194 -19.53 16.34 -16.17
N LEU A 195 -18.30 16.62 -16.60
CA LEU A 195 -17.23 15.63 -16.70
C LEU A 195 -16.90 15.02 -15.33
N VAL A 196 -16.90 15.82 -14.27
CA VAL A 196 -16.72 15.31 -12.90
C VAL A 196 -17.91 14.43 -12.51
N ALA A 197 -19.14 14.88 -12.72
CA ALA A 197 -20.34 14.16 -12.33
C ALA A 197 -20.47 12.81 -13.06
N VAL A 198 -20.27 12.78 -14.40
CA VAL A 198 -20.30 11.55 -15.19
C VAL A 198 -19.14 10.61 -14.82
N SER A 199 -17.97 11.14 -14.48
CA SER A 199 -16.84 10.33 -14.01
C SER A 199 -17.13 9.67 -12.66
N VAL A 200 -17.82 10.36 -11.75
CA VAL A 200 -18.24 9.76 -10.48
C VAL A 200 -19.33 8.72 -10.73
N TYR A 201 -20.31 9.02 -11.59
CA TYR A 201 -21.38 8.11 -11.97
C TYR A 201 -20.82 6.79 -12.53
N THR A 202 -20.07 6.84 -13.63
CA THR A 202 -19.51 5.67 -14.30
C THR A 202 -18.61 4.83 -13.39
N ARG A 203 -17.90 5.49 -12.46
CA ARG A 203 -17.08 4.79 -11.47
C ARG A 203 -17.88 4.17 -10.34
N ARG A 204 -19.12 4.54 -10.05
CA ARG A 204 -19.82 4.16 -8.80
C ARG A 204 -21.16 3.48 -8.99
N SER A 205 -21.87 3.74 -10.08
CA SER A 205 -23.19 3.16 -10.35
C SER A 205 -23.14 1.71 -10.84
N ALA A 206 -21.96 1.21 -11.22
CA ALA A 206 -21.81 -0.06 -11.93
C ALA A 206 -22.69 -0.12 -13.21
N GLY A 207 -22.92 1.03 -13.86
CA GLY A 207 -23.79 1.15 -15.03
C GLY A 207 -23.39 0.28 -16.22
N PHE A 208 -22.13 -0.17 -16.27
CA PHE A 208 -21.65 -1.08 -17.33
C PHE A 208 -21.65 -2.56 -16.91
N ALA A 209 -21.97 -2.89 -15.65
CA ALA A 209 -21.83 -4.25 -15.11
C ALA A 209 -22.60 -5.30 -15.94
N ALA A 210 -23.85 -5.02 -16.30
CA ALA A 210 -24.67 -5.93 -17.09
C ALA A 210 -24.07 -6.21 -18.49
N PHE A 211 -23.59 -5.17 -19.17
CA PHE A 211 -22.91 -5.32 -20.47
C PHE A 211 -21.60 -6.10 -20.33
N LYS A 212 -20.78 -5.76 -19.33
CA LYS A 212 -19.50 -6.42 -19.07
C LYS A 212 -19.66 -7.90 -18.73
N THR A 213 -20.70 -8.25 -17.98
CA THR A 213 -21.04 -9.64 -17.66
C THR A 213 -21.40 -10.41 -18.93
N LYS A 214 -22.25 -9.86 -19.81
CA LYS A 214 -22.59 -10.49 -21.10
C LYS A 214 -21.37 -10.70 -22.00
N VAL A 215 -20.46 -9.71 -22.08
CA VAL A 215 -19.21 -9.85 -22.84
C VAL A 215 -18.35 -10.98 -22.26
N ALA A 216 -18.19 -11.01 -20.93
CA ALA A 216 -17.39 -12.03 -20.26
C ALA A 216 -17.96 -13.45 -20.45
N GLU A 217 -19.27 -13.63 -20.32
CA GLU A 217 -19.96 -14.90 -20.55
C GLU A 217 -19.79 -15.39 -22.01
N ALA A 218 -19.88 -14.49 -22.98
CA ALA A 218 -19.63 -14.80 -24.39
C ALA A 218 -18.15 -15.18 -24.63
N CYS A 219 -17.20 -14.51 -23.97
CA CYS A 219 -15.79 -14.88 -24.03
C CYS A 219 -15.49 -16.25 -23.39
N GLU A 220 -16.10 -16.55 -22.24
CA GLU A 220 -15.97 -17.83 -21.55
C GLU A 220 -16.55 -18.98 -22.40
N SER A 221 -17.68 -18.74 -23.07
CA SER A 221 -18.34 -19.68 -23.98
C SER A 221 -17.72 -19.76 -25.38
N ARG A 222 -16.67 -18.96 -25.66
CA ARG A 222 -16.00 -18.83 -26.98
C ARG A 222 -16.93 -18.40 -28.11
N GLU A 223 -18.01 -17.68 -27.80
CA GLU A 223 -18.93 -17.11 -28.78
C GLU A 223 -18.42 -15.75 -29.27
N TRP A 224 -17.36 -15.75 -30.08
CA TRP A 224 -16.60 -14.54 -30.42
C TRP A 224 -17.42 -13.44 -31.10
N ALA A 225 -18.37 -13.80 -31.96
CA ALA A 225 -19.26 -12.83 -32.62
C ALA A 225 -20.12 -12.07 -31.59
N LYS A 226 -20.80 -12.80 -30.70
CA LYS A 226 -21.60 -12.20 -29.62
C LYS A 226 -20.75 -11.38 -28.65
N ALA A 227 -19.52 -11.82 -28.36
CA ALA A 227 -18.60 -11.06 -27.52
C ALA A 227 -18.26 -9.69 -28.14
N LYS A 228 -18.09 -9.63 -29.47
CA LYS A 228 -17.89 -8.37 -30.20
C LYS A 228 -19.16 -7.52 -30.21
N ASP A 229 -20.32 -8.11 -30.49
CA ASP A 229 -21.60 -7.39 -30.50
C ASP A 229 -21.92 -6.76 -29.14
N PHE A 230 -21.74 -7.51 -28.05
CA PHE A 230 -21.93 -6.98 -26.69
C PHE A 230 -20.88 -5.92 -26.33
N SER A 231 -19.65 -6.03 -26.84
CA SER A 231 -18.63 -5.01 -26.64
C SER A 231 -18.97 -3.72 -27.40
N GLN A 232 -19.53 -3.83 -28.61
CA GLN A 232 -20.01 -2.67 -29.36
C GLN A 232 -21.18 -2.01 -28.63
N ALA A 233 -22.18 -2.77 -28.19
CA ALA A 233 -23.31 -2.25 -27.41
C ALA A 233 -22.85 -1.53 -26.12
N LEU A 234 -21.78 -2.02 -25.50
CA LEU A 234 -21.16 -1.38 -24.35
C LEU A 234 -20.56 0.00 -24.71
N LEU A 235 -19.83 0.10 -25.83
CA LEU A 235 -19.28 1.37 -26.32
C LEU A 235 -20.38 2.34 -26.76
N ASP A 236 -21.44 1.85 -27.41
CA ASP A 236 -22.60 2.66 -27.80
C ASP A 236 -23.29 3.24 -26.56
N HIS A 237 -23.42 2.44 -25.49
CA HIS A 237 -23.95 2.93 -24.22
C HIS A 237 -23.05 3.99 -23.57
N HIS A 238 -21.74 3.87 -23.72
CA HIS A 238 -20.79 4.91 -23.27
C HIS A 238 -20.99 6.23 -24.04
N VAL A 239 -21.21 6.18 -25.35
CA VAL A 239 -21.55 7.36 -26.17
C VAL A 239 -22.91 7.96 -25.78
N GLN A 240 -23.91 7.13 -25.48
CA GLN A 240 -25.21 7.59 -24.99
C GLN A 240 -25.07 8.35 -23.67
N ILE A 241 -24.29 7.82 -22.72
CA ILE A 241 -23.99 8.52 -21.46
C ILE A 241 -23.27 9.84 -21.73
N ALA A 242 -22.28 9.86 -22.64
CA ALA A 242 -21.57 11.09 -23.00
C ALA A 242 -22.52 12.18 -23.51
N SER A 243 -23.42 11.80 -24.42
CA SER A 243 -24.44 12.68 -24.99
C SER A 243 -25.39 13.24 -23.93
N LEU A 244 -25.89 12.37 -23.03
CA LEU A 244 -26.76 12.75 -21.91
C LEU A 244 -26.14 13.84 -21.03
N TRP A 245 -24.83 13.75 -20.79
CA TRP A 245 -24.09 14.69 -19.94
C TRP A 245 -23.50 15.88 -20.71
N HIS A 246 -23.75 15.98 -22.02
CA HIS A 246 -23.18 17.01 -22.89
C HIS A 246 -21.63 17.07 -22.81
N VAL A 247 -20.99 15.91 -22.80
CA VAL A 247 -19.53 15.77 -22.80
C VAL A 247 -19.06 14.96 -24.01
N GLU A 248 -17.82 15.18 -24.44
CA GLU A 248 -17.23 14.36 -25.50
C GLU A 248 -16.99 12.92 -24.99
N PRO A 249 -17.31 11.87 -25.76
CA PRO A 249 -17.10 10.48 -25.32
C PRO A 249 -15.67 10.18 -24.86
N ASP A 250 -14.67 10.74 -25.55
CA ASP A 250 -13.25 10.51 -25.23
C ASP A 250 -12.77 11.20 -23.94
N SER A 251 -13.56 12.16 -23.43
CA SER A 251 -13.22 12.96 -22.25
C SER A 251 -13.37 12.21 -20.93
N PHE A 252 -14.12 11.10 -20.90
CA PHE A 252 -14.24 10.24 -19.72
C PHE A 252 -14.15 8.76 -20.07
N LYS A 253 -13.54 7.98 -19.17
CA LYS A 253 -13.28 6.55 -19.36
C LYS A 253 -13.87 5.74 -18.23
N PHE A 254 -14.47 4.61 -18.56
CA PHE A 254 -14.87 3.59 -17.59
C PHE A 254 -13.76 2.54 -17.43
N GLN A 255 -13.90 1.69 -16.40
CA GLN A 255 -12.90 0.69 -16.05
C GLN A 255 -12.66 -0.27 -17.23
N ASN A 256 -11.39 -0.54 -17.56
CA ASN A 256 -10.98 -1.43 -18.65
C ASN A 256 -11.47 -1.07 -20.07
N PHE A 257 -11.89 0.18 -20.32
CA PHE A 257 -12.33 0.68 -21.64
C PHE A 257 -11.50 0.15 -22.84
N LYS A 258 -10.17 0.26 -22.76
CA LYS A 258 -9.26 -0.19 -23.83
C LYS A 258 -9.40 -1.68 -24.15
N ALA A 259 -9.63 -2.54 -23.16
CA ALA A 259 -9.77 -3.97 -23.38
C ALA A 259 -11.02 -4.30 -24.21
N TYR A 260 -12.12 -3.59 -23.97
CA TYR A 260 -13.36 -3.76 -24.74
C TYR A 260 -13.22 -3.21 -26.18
N GLN A 261 -12.49 -2.11 -26.36
CA GLN A 261 -12.13 -1.62 -27.70
C GLN A 261 -11.21 -2.59 -28.46
N GLU A 262 -10.16 -3.09 -27.81
CA GLU A 262 -9.22 -4.05 -28.39
C GLU A 262 -9.92 -5.35 -28.83
N LEU A 263 -10.95 -5.79 -28.09
CA LEU A 263 -11.75 -6.98 -28.42
C LEU A 263 -12.43 -6.88 -29.79
N LEU A 264 -12.92 -5.70 -30.17
CA LEU A 264 -13.59 -5.50 -31.46
C LEU A 264 -12.63 -5.76 -32.63
N SER A 265 -11.39 -5.24 -32.49
CA SER A 265 -10.32 -5.40 -33.47
C SER A 265 -9.55 -6.71 -33.39
N ALA A 266 -9.77 -7.53 -32.36
CA ALA A 266 -9.00 -8.76 -32.14
C ALA A 266 -9.34 -9.84 -33.18
N ASP A 267 -8.30 -10.50 -33.70
CA ASP A 267 -8.44 -11.70 -34.53
C ASP A 267 -8.50 -12.93 -33.63
N LEU A 268 -9.70 -13.48 -33.45
CA LEU A 268 -10.00 -14.58 -32.52
C LEU A 268 -10.12 -15.93 -33.24
N ARG A 269 -9.60 -16.05 -34.46
CA ARG A 269 -9.57 -17.33 -35.20
C ARG A 269 -8.54 -18.29 -34.62
N ASP A 270 -8.78 -19.58 -34.77
CA ASP A 270 -7.92 -20.63 -34.20
C ASP A 270 -6.58 -20.80 -34.95
N ASP A 271 -6.47 -20.25 -36.16
CA ASP A 271 -5.32 -20.36 -37.08
C ASP A 271 -4.31 -19.21 -36.96
N VAL A 272 -4.48 -18.29 -36.00
CA VAL A 272 -3.53 -17.19 -35.77
C VAL A 272 -2.21 -17.67 -35.14
N ASP A 273 -1.16 -16.86 -35.32
CA ASP A 273 0.17 -17.13 -34.78
C ASP A 273 0.18 -17.17 -33.24
N GLN A 274 1.25 -17.75 -32.66
CA GLN A 274 1.35 -17.96 -31.22
C GLN A 274 1.39 -16.66 -30.41
N GLU A 275 1.92 -15.58 -30.98
CA GLU A 275 1.98 -14.27 -30.33
C GLU A 275 0.57 -13.67 -30.23
N THR A 276 -0.20 -13.73 -31.31
CA THR A 276 -1.60 -13.31 -31.35
C THR A 276 -2.46 -14.14 -30.37
N LYS A 277 -2.27 -15.46 -30.28
CA LYS A 277 -2.94 -16.31 -29.29
C LYS A 277 -2.64 -15.89 -27.85
N ASN A 278 -1.38 -15.56 -27.55
CA ASN A 278 -0.96 -15.09 -26.23
C ASN A 278 -1.59 -13.73 -25.90
N LYS A 279 -1.65 -12.81 -26.87
CA LYS A 279 -2.29 -11.50 -26.73
C LYS A 279 -3.79 -11.64 -26.45
N ASN A 280 -4.49 -12.47 -27.22
CA ASN A 280 -5.92 -12.76 -27.05
C ASN A 280 -6.21 -13.38 -25.68
N THR A 281 -5.37 -14.32 -25.22
CA THR A 281 -5.53 -14.94 -23.90
C THR A 281 -5.42 -13.90 -22.77
N ARG A 282 -4.47 -12.96 -22.87
CA ARG A 282 -4.33 -11.86 -21.90
C ARG A 282 -5.53 -10.91 -21.96
N LEU A 283 -6.03 -10.62 -23.16
CA LEU A 283 -7.19 -9.76 -23.37
C LEU A 283 -8.44 -10.36 -22.74
N ILE A 284 -8.74 -11.63 -23.02
CA ILE A 284 -9.87 -12.36 -22.44
C ILE A 284 -9.77 -12.38 -20.92
N LYS A 285 -8.59 -12.66 -20.36
CA LYS A 285 -8.38 -12.62 -18.90
C LYS A 285 -8.65 -11.25 -18.28
N LYS A 286 -8.36 -10.15 -18.98
CA LYS A 286 -8.68 -8.78 -18.50
C LYS A 286 -10.18 -8.52 -18.48
N ILE A 287 -10.91 -9.02 -19.48
CA ILE A 287 -12.36 -8.85 -19.61
C ILE A 287 -13.09 -9.73 -18.59
N THR A 288 -12.71 -11.00 -18.46
CA THR A 288 -13.32 -11.89 -17.47
C THR A 288 -12.91 -11.51 -16.05
N GLY A 289 -11.72 -10.96 -15.86
CA GLY A 289 -11.27 -10.42 -14.57
C GLY A 289 -11.80 -9.03 -14.21
N ASP A 290 -12.72 -8.44 -14.99
CA ASP A 290 -13.21 -7.09 -14.71
C ASP A 290 -14.03 -7.05 -13.41
N ALA A 291 -13.54 -6.28 -12.43
CA ALA A 291 -14.14 -6.16 -11.11
C ALA A 291 -15.50 -5.43 -11.11
N GLU A 292 -15.86 -4.68 -12.17
CA GLU A 292 -17.17 -4.04 -12.25
C GLU A 292 -18.31 -5.06 -12.39
N ARG A 293 -18.01 -6.28 -12.87
CA ARG A 293 -18.98 -7.39 -12.99
C ARG A 293 -19.61 -7.79 -11.66
N THR A 294 -18.84 -7.73 -10.58
CA THR A 294 -19.23 -8.22 -9.24
C THR A 294 -19.51 -7.09 -8.27
N ARG A 295 -19.60 -5.86 -8.78
CA ARG A 295 -19.67 -4.67 -7.98
C ARG A 295 -21.10 -4.29 -7.64
N ILE A 296 -21.33 -4.01 -6.36
CA ILE A 296 -22.60 -3.44 -5.89
C ILE A 296 -22.60 -1.92 -6.17
N PRO A 297 -23.62 -1.37 -6.85
CA PRO A 297 -23.76 0.07 -7.08
C PRO A 297 -23.73 0.87 -5.78
N TRP A 298 -22.99 1.98 -5.76
CA TRP A 298 -22.97 2.96 -4.66
C TRP A 298 -22.58 2.43 -3.26
N GLN A 299 -21.96 1.25 -3.18
CA GLN A 299 -21.54 0.66 -1.91
C GLN A 299 -20.08 0.18 -1.94
N ILE A 300 -19.43 0.22 -0.78
CA ILE A 300 -18.15 -0.42 -0.51
C ILE A 300 -18.34 -1.43 0.64
N GLY A 301 -17.90 -2.66 0.40
CA GLY A 301 -18.05 -3.79 1.33
C GLY A 301 -18.86 -4.93 0.70
N LYS A 302 -18.94 -6.07 1.40
CA LYS A 302 -19.81 -7.18 1.03
C LYS A 302 -21.24 -6.94 1.53
N GLU A 303 -22.22 -7.48 0.82
CA GLU A 303 -23.58 -7.68 1.35
C GLU A 303 -23.53 -8.34 2.74
N GLY A 304 -24.27 -7.77 3.70
CA GLY A 304 -24.39 -8.30 5.06
C GLY A 304 -23.25 -7.94 6.04
N GLY A 305 -22.24 -7.16 5.64
CA GLY A 305 -21.12 -6.80 6.53
C GLY A 305 -21.35 -5.59 7.44
N LEU A 306 -22.07 -4.58 6.95
CA LEU A 306 -22.37 -3.31 7.65
C LEU A 306 -23.68 -2.76 7.07
N SER A 307 -24.77 -2.89 7.83
CA SER A 307 -26.18 -2.56 7.52
C SER A 307 -26.73 -3.11 6.20
N THR A 308 -27.71 -3.99 6.34
CA THR A 308 -28.53 -4.58 5.29
C THR A 308 -29.21 -3.52 4.44
N GLU A 309 -29.23 -3.80 3.14
CA GLU A 309 -30.02 -3.14 2.10
C GLU A 309 -29.54 -1.74 1.70
N ILE A 310 -29.26 -1.58 0.41
CA ILE A 310 -29.22 -0.25 -0.19
C ILE A 310 -30.60 0.34 0.07
N GLU A 311 -30.69 1.30 0.99
CA GLU A 311 -31.93 2.06 1.17
C GLU A 311 -32.34 2.56 -0.22
N PRO A 312 -33.54 2.19 -0.69
CA PRO A 312 -33.99 2.61 -2.00
C PRO A 312 -33.89 4.13 -2.07
N LEU A 313 -33.63 4.63 -3.28
CA LEU A 313 -33.54 6.07 -3.47
C LEU A 313 -34.87 6.66 -2.99
N ASP A 314 -34.83 7.58 -2.02
CA ASP A 314 -36.05 8.17 -1.47
C ASP A 314 -36.71 9.02 -2.55
N GLU A 315 -37.67 8.42 -3.27
CA GLU A 315 -38.38 9.05 -4.36
C GLU A 315 -39.22 10.24 -3.88
N ALA A 316 -39.63 10.25 -2.59
CA ALA A 316 -40.33 11.39 -2.00
C ALA A 316 -39.35 12.57 -1.81
N LEU A 317 -38.15 12.31 -1.30
CA LEU A 317 -37.08 13.32 -1.22
C LEU A 317 -36.66 13.81 -2.60
N LEU A 318 -36.53 12.93 -3.60
CA LEU A 318 -36.20 13.34 -4.96
C LEU A 318 -37.30 14.20 -5.58
N HIS A 319 -38.57 13.87 -5.35
CA HIS A 319 -39.68 14.69 -5.79
C HIS A 319 -39.62 16.08 -5.15
N GLU A 320 -39.48 16.15 -3.83
CA GLU A 320 -39.34 17.41 -3.09
C GLU A 320 -38.16 18.24 -3.63
N LEU A 321 -37.02 17.62 -3.91
CA LEU A 321 -35.86 18.31 -4.47
C LEU A 321 -36.13 18.89 -5.87
N LEU A 322 -36.84 18.16 -6.73
CA LEU A 322 -37.10 18.55 -8.12
C LEU A 322 -38.23 19.57 -8.25
N THR A 323 -39.32 19.41 -7.49
CA THR A 323 -40.53 20.24 -7.63
C THR A 323 -40.64 21.30 -6.52
N GLY A 324 -40.09 21.04 -5.33
CA GLY A 324 -40.34 21.83 -4.13
C GLY A 324 -41.64 21.46 -3.40
N GLU A 325 -42.35 20.44 -3.89
CA GLU A 325 -43.61 19.96 -3.31
C GLU A 325 -43.35 18.70 -2.46
N LYS A 326 -43.73 18.75 -1.19
CA LYS A 326 -43.70 17.58 -0.30
C LYS A 326 -44.86 16.66 -0.65
N ILE A 327 -44.54 15.41 -0.99
CA ILE A 327 -45.55 14.36 -1.09
C ILE A 327 -45.82 13.86 0.34
N GLU A 328 -47.04 14.08 0.84
CA GLU A 328 -47.51 13.43 2.06
C GLU A 328 -47.83 11.96 1.73
N ILE A 329 -46.86 11.08 1.97
CA ILE A 329 -47.10 9.63 1.94
C ILE A 329 -47.50 9.20 3.36
N HIS A 330 -48.76 8.81 3.54
CA HIS A 330 -49.26 8.23 4.79
C HIS A 330 -48.76 6.78 4.99
N GLU A 331 -47.94 6.60 6.04
CA GLU A 331 -47.58 5.39 6.84
C GLU A 331 -46.92 4.18 6.12
N ILE A 332 -45.84 3.56 6.61
CA ILE A 332 -45.65 2.91 7.94
C ILE A 332 -44.21 3.09 8.49
N VAL A 333 -44.14 3.41 9.79
CA VAL A 333 -43.01 3.64 10.74
C VAL A 333 -42.35 2.28 11.15
N PRO A 334 -41.04 2.17 11.54
CA PRO A 334 -40.48 3.01 12.59
C PRO A 334 -39.12 3.69 12.40
N LEU A 335 -39.14 4.94 12.88
CA LEU A 335 -38.04 5.65 13.54
C LEU A 335 -37.21 4.70 14.41
N ASN A 336 -35.92 4.66 14.12
CA ASN A 336 -34.91 4.96 15.14
C ASN A 336 -33.59 5.26 14.43
N HIS A 337 -33.29 6.54 14.27
CA HIS A 337 -31.97 7.09 14.59
C HIS A 337 -32.06 8.61 14.52
N GLU A 338 -32.17 9.22 15.71
CA GLU A 338 -31.88 10.64 15.89
C GLU A 338 -30.52 10.97 15.28
N PRO A 339 -30.37 12.10 14.56
CA PRO A 339 -29.06 12.63 14.23
C PRO A 339 -28.47 13.20 15.51
N LYS A 340 -27.70 12.38 16.24
CA LYS A 340 -26.79 12.92 17.25
C LYS A 340 -25.72 13.73 16.53
N SER A 341 -25.95 15.02 16.49
CA SER A 341 -24.93 16.05 16.32
C SER A 341 -23.88 15.87 17.40
N ALA A 342 -22.87 15.04 17.13
CA ALA A 342 -21.66 14.97 17.92
C ALA A 342 -20.62 15.89 17.26
N THR A 343 -20.63 17.15 17.71
CA THR A 343 -19.50 18.07 17.56
C THR A 343 -18.37 17.54 18.45
N GLU A 344 -17.62 16.55 17.97
CA GLU A 344 -16.35 16.18 18.58
C GLU A 344 -15.22 16.79 17.76
N SER A 345 -14.87 18.01 18.13
CA SER A 345 -13.55 18.56 17.90
C SER A 345 -12.52 17.65 18.58
N ILE A 346 -11.89 16.76 17.81
CA ILE A 346 -10.65 16.12 18.23
C ILE A 346 -9.58 17.21 18.19
N VAL A 347 -9.37 17.84 19.34
CA VAL A 347 -8.16 18.61 19.62
C VAL A 347 -6.99 17.65 19.47
N VAL A 348 -6.22 17.80 18.39
CA VAL A 348 -4.89 17.18 18.29
C VAL A 348 -4.06 17.79 19.41
N PRO A 349 -3.67 17.02 20.44
CA PRO A 349 -2.77 17.56 21.44
C PRO A 349 -1.41 17.67 20.77
N LEU A 350 -0.90 18.91 20.67
CA LEU A 350 0.52 19.16 20.46
C LEU A 350 1.24 18.59 21.70
N ARG A 351 1.64 17.32 21.63
CA ARG A 351 2.31 16.63 22.75
C ARG A 351 3.74 17.14 22.87
N LYS A 352 4.10 17.53 24.09
CA LYS A 352 5.48 17.76 24.53
C LYS A 352 6.24 16.43 24.58
N PRO A 353 7.58 16.43 24.46
CA PRO A 353 8.40 15.24 24.30
C PRO A 353 8.69 14.60 25.66
N GLU A 354 7.69 14.00 26.29
CA GLU A 354 7.90 13.04 27.38
C GLU A 354 6.96 11.85 27.15
N ASP A 355 7.58 10.69 26.93
CA ASP A 355 7.01 9.36 26.67
C ASP A 355 6.62 9.03 25.19
N ASP A 356 7.62 8.99 24.30
CA ASP A 356 7.49 8.67 22.86
C ASP A 356 6.79 7.32 22.54
N PHE A 357 6.66 6.43 23.54
CA PHE A 357 6.00 5.13 23.40
C PHE A 357 4.53 5.12 23.79
N ASP A 358 4.00 6.21 24.36
CA ASP A 358 2.58 6.34 24.75
C ASP A 358 1.57 5.95 23.67
N PRO A 359 1.74 6.39 22.40
CA PRO A 359 0.81 6.01 21.32
C PRO A 359 0.78 4.50 21.03
N PHE A 360 1.80 3.76 21.47
CA PHE A 360 1.99 2.35 21.15
C PHE A 360 1.75 1.40 22.34
N LYS A 361 1.47 1.92 23.54
CA LYS A 361 1.22 1.13 24.76
C LYS A 361 0.12 0.08 24.60
N SER A 362 -0.91 0.37 23.78
CA SER A 362 -1.99 -0.58 23.49
C SER A 362 -1.60 -1.71 22.53
N SER A 363 -0.57 -1.48 21.71
CA SER A 363 -0.09 -2.37 20.63
C SER A 363 1.13 -3.20 21.01
N LEU A 364 1.84 -2.86 22.09
CA LEU A 364 3.08 -3.51 22.53
C LEU A 364 2.89 -4.30 23.83
N SER A 365 3.81 -5.22 24.11
CA SER A 365 3.88 -5.87 25.43
C SER A 365 4.29 -4.85 26.49
N ALA A 366 3.65 -4.90 27.67
CA ALA A 366 3.93 -3.97 28.77
C ALA A 366 5.41 -4.05 29.20
N LYS A 367 5.98 -5.27 29.20
CA LYS A 367 7.39 -5.51 29.49
C LYS A 367 8.31 -4.76 28.51
N PHE A 368 8.04 -4.84 27.21
CA PHE A 368 8.84 -4.15 26.19
C PHE A 368 8.72 -2.63 26.28
N VAL A 369 7.53 -2.10 26.62
CA VAL A 369 7.37 -0.65 26.86
C VAL A 369 8.22 -0.20 28.04
N THR A 370 8.17 -0.92 29.16
CA THR A 370 8.97 -0.58 30.35
C THR A 370 10.46 -0.67 30.05
N GLU A 371 10.91 -1.70 29.33
CA GLU A 371 12.31 -1.82 28.89
C GLU A 371 12.72 -0.64 27.98
N MET A 372 11.87 -0.22 27.04
CA MET A 372 12.19 0.90 26.13
C MET A 372 12.20 2.26 26.81
N GLN A 373 11.52 2.41 27.96
CA GLN A 373 11.49 3.63 28.76
C GLN A 373 12.71 3.78 29.67
N GLN A 374 13.44 2.71 29.94
CA GLN A 374 14.70 2.74 30.69
C GLN A 374 15.87 3.18 29.79
N ASP A 375 16.94 3.68 30.42
CA ASP A 375 18.21 3.92 29.72
C ASP A 375 18.84 2.57 29.38
N LEU A 376 18.93 2.28 28.09
CA LEU A 376 19.42 1.00 27.58
C LEU A 376 20.94 1.02 27.44
N THR A 377 21.59 0.01 27.97
CA THR A 377 22.99 -0.29 27.64
C THR A 377 23.09 -1.03 26.31
N ALA A 378 24.29 -1.11 25.74
CA ALA A 378 24.52 -1.86 24.51
C ALA A 378 24.28 -3.37 24.71
N GLU A 379 24.56 -3.88 25.90
CA GLU A 379 24.29 -5.25 26.32
C GLU A 379 22.78 -5.52 26.40
N ASP A 380 21.99 -4.56 26.90
CA ASP A 380 20.53 -4.66 26.91
C ASP A 380 19.99 -4.74 25.48
N VAL A 381 20.50 -3.90 24.57
CA VAL A 381 20.14 -3.94 23.14
C VAL A 381 20.42 -5.33 22.56
N CYS A 382 21.61 -5.89 22.80
CA CYS A 382 22.00 -7.23 22.35
C CYS A 382 21.02 -8.30 22.85
N GLY A 383 20.61 -8.23 24.12
CA GLY A 383 19.61 -9.12 24.71
C GLY A 383 18.23 -8.99 24.05
N ILE A 384 17.78 -7.76 23.77
CA ILE A 384 16.49 -7.48 23.14
C ILE A 384 16.44 -8.00 21.69
N ILE A 385 17.52 -7.81 20.93
CA ILE A 385 17.61 -8.25 19.52
C ILE A 385 18.04 -9.71 19.36
N ASN A 386 18.41 -10.36 20.47
CA ASN A 386 18.90 -11.74 20.53
C ASN A 386 20.15 -11.97 19.65
N VAL A 387 21.10 -11.03 19.72
CA VAL A 387 22.44 -11.12 19.12
C VAL A 387 23.45 -11.20 20.25
N SER A 388 24.43 -12.11 20.18
CA SER A 388 25.45 -12.17 21.24
C SER A 388 26.32 -10.91 21.25
N VAL A 389 26.70 -10.44 22.44
CA VAL A 389 27.56 -9.25 22.58
C VAL A 389 28.86 -9.36 21.78
N PRO A 390 29.59 -10.51 21.79
CA PRO A 390 30.79 -10.66 20.97
C PRO A 390 30.52 -10.52 19.47
N ALA A 391 29.46 -11.16 18.95
CA ALA A 391 29.09 -11.06 17.54
C ALA A 391 28.70 -9.63 17.15
N MET A 392 27.93 -8.95 18.00
CA MET A 392 27.52 -7.57 17.76
C MET A 392 28.73 -6.62 17.71
N ARG A 393 29.71 -6.78 18.63
CA ARG A 393 30.95 -5.98 18.59
C ARG A 393 31.74 -6.20 17.30
N VAL A 394 31.86 -7.44 16.85
CA VAL A 394 32.51 -7.75 15.57
C VAL A 394 31.76 -7.13 14.40
N PHE A 395 30.42 -7.19 14.39
CA PHE A 395 29.60 -6.63 13.32
C PHE A 395 29.66 -5.11 13.28
N VAL A 396 29.57 -4.45 14.43
CA VAL A 396 29.74 -3.00 14.56
C VAL A 396 31.10 -2.60 14.01
N THR A 397 32.18 -3.27 14.44
CA THR A 397 33.54 -2.98 13.96
C THR A 397 33.67 -3.20 12.45
N ALA A 398 33.02 -4.23 11.90
CA ALA A 398 33.06 -4.51 10.46
C ALA A 398 32.29 -3.47 9.63
N LEU A 399 31.12 -3.03 10.11
CA LEU A 399 30.23 -2.13 9.37
C LEU A 399 30.57 -0.66 9.57
N ASN A 400 30.94 -0.26 10.78
CA ASN A 400 31.36 1.09 11.15
C ASN A 400 32.44 1.06 12.25
N PRO A 401 33.73 1.01 11.86
CA PRO A 401 34.85 0.99 12.80
C PRO A 401 34.88 2.17 13.77
N ASP A 402 34.34 3.33 13.37
CA ASP A 402 34.33 4.58 14.14
C ASP A 402 33.10 4.69 15.07
N PHE A 403 32.25 3.67 15.11
CA PHE A 403 31.05 3.68 15.93
C PHE A 403 31.38 3.55 17.43
N VAL A 404 30.79 4.44 18.23
CA VAL A 404 30.91 4.43 19.70
C VAL A 404 29.94 3.39 20.27
N TRP A 405 30.47 2.34 20.91
CA TRP A 405 29.67 1.22 21.41
C TRP A 405 28.54 1.65 22.36
N GLU A 406 28.80 2.64 23.19
CA GLU A 406 27.87 3.17 24.19
C GLU A 406 26.67 3.89 23.58
N ASP A 407 26.76 4.35 22.33
CA ASP A 407 25.65 5.02 21.64
C ASP A 407 24.62 4.03 21.06
N LEU A 408 24.89 2.72 21.11
CA LEU A 408 24.00 1.69 20.60
C LEU A 408 22.61 1.75 21.28
N GLY A 409 22.57 1.93 22.60
CA GLY A 409 21.33 2.04 23.37
C GLY A 409 20.47 3.23 22.96
N LYS A 410 21.11 4.41 22.79
CA LYS A 410 20.43 5.65 22.38
C LYS A 410 19.86 5.53 20.97
N ASN A 411 20.66 5.03 20.02
CA ASN A 411 20.23 4.87 18.63
C ASN A 411 19.11 3.83 18.50
N PHE A 412 19.18 2.76 19.30
CA PHE A 412 18.20 1.68 19.27
C PHE A 412 16.78 2.19 19.56
N ARG A 413 16.60 3.06 20.56
CA ARG A 413 15.28 3.64 20.88
C ARG A 413 14.68 4.38 19.68
N GLY A 414 15.46 5.23 19.01
CA GLY A 414 15.02 5.95 17.81
C GLY A 414 14.66 5.03 16.65
N VAL A 415 15.43 3.96 16.46
CA VAL A 415 15.15 2.94 15.43
C VAL A 415 13.84 2.20 15.70
N VAL A 416 13.62 1.79 16.95
CA VAL A 416 12.36 1.10 17.35
C VAL A 416 11.16 2.01 17.10
N LEU A 417 11.22 3.29 17.49
CA LEU A 417 10.14 4.25 17.23
C LEU A 417 9.86 4.41 15.74
N GLY A 418 10.90 4.52 14.90
CA GLY A 418 10.74 4.57 13.45
C GLY A 418 10.06 3.32 12.88
N LEU A 419 10.43 2.13 13.36
CA LEU A 419 9.81 0.87 12.96
C LEU A 419 8.35 0.73 13.43
N LEU A 420 7.95 1.39 14.51
CA LEU A 420 6.57 1.41 15.00
C LEU A 420 5.69 2.40 14.22
N GLN A 421 6.26 3.53 13.81
CA GLN A 421 5.57 4.53 12.98
C GLN A 421 5.32 4.01 11.56
N GLU A 422 6.30 3.36 10.93
CA GLU A 422 6.21 2.89 9.55
C GLU A 422 6.17 1.35 9.47
N ARG A 423 5.04 0.75 9.85
CA ARG A 423 4.89 -0.73 9.89
C ARG A 423 4.98 -1.41 8.52
N SER A 424 4.56 -0.74 7.44
CA SER A 424 4.52 -1.31 6.08
C SER A 424 5.85 -1.23 5.33
N GLY A 425 6.77 -0.36 5.76
CA GLY A 425 8.05 -0.09 5.09
C GLY A 425 9.28 -0.53 5.91
N ARG A 426 9.11 -1.48 6.83
CA ARG A 426 10.14 -1.83 7.83
C ARG A 426 11.43 -2.32 7.19
N GLU A 427 11.33 -3.17 6.17
CA GLU A 427 12.50 -3.73 5.48
C GLU A 427 13.21 -2.65 4.64
N GLU A 428 12.44 -1.79 3.97
CA GLU A 428 12.94 -0.68 3.15
C GLU A 428 13.61 0.42 4.01
N SER A 429 13.22 0.55 5.27
CA SER A 429 13.75 1.55 6.20
C SER A 429 15.21 1.32 6.63
N ARG A 430 15.81 0.17 6.27
CA ARG A 430 17.20 -0.26 6.60
C ARG A 430 17.60 0.06 8.05
N PRO A 431 16.93 -0.54 9.05
CA PRO A 431 17.09 -0.16 10.45
C PRO A 431 18.51 -0.32 11.00
N ALA A 432 19.32 -1.26 10.49
CA ALA A 432 20.72 -1.40 10.90
C ALA A 432 21.58 -0.18 10.50
N ARG A 433 21.28 0.48 9.36
CA ARG A 433 21.98 1.71 8.97
C ARG A 433 21.74 2.84 9.95
N LYS A 434 20.48 2.99 10.38
CA LYS A 434 20.09 3.99 11.38
C LYS A 434 20.67 3.68 12.75
N LEU A 435 20.72 2.40 13.13
CA LEU A 435 21.29 1.96 14.40
C LEU A 435 22.79 2.29 14.51
N LEU A 436 23.54 2.05 13.42
CA LEU A 436 25.00 2.19 13.39
C LEU A 436 25.50 3.48 12.72
N ASN A 437 24.60 4.42 12.40
CA ASN A 437 24.90 5.65 11.69
C ASN A 437 25.73 5.44 10.41
N LEU A 438 25.40 4.39 9.64
CA LEU A 438 26.03 4.13 8.34
C LEU A 438 25.58 5.23 7.38
N GLY A 439 26.43 6.26 7.22
CA GLY A 439 26.10 7.51 6.53
C GLY A 439 25.37 7.30 5.20
N GLY A 440 24.33 8.11 4.98
CA GLY A 440 23.70 8.21 3.67
C GLY A 440 24.71 8.77 2.67
N ARG A 441 25.22 7.92 1.75
CA ARG A 441 25.71 8.42 0.48
C ARG A 441 24.54 9.13 -0.18
N SER A 442 24.55 10.46 -0.11
CA SER A 442 23.68 11.32 -0.90
C SER A 442 23.73 10.84 -2.34
N ILE A 443 22.64 10.25 -2.81
CA ILE A 443 22.39 10.17 -4.24
C ILE A 443 22.11 11.62 -4.63
N THR A 444 23.16 12.38 -4.92
CA THR A 444 23.05 13.53 -5.81
C THR A 444 22.53 12.98 -7.12
N LEU A 445 21.21 13.04 -7.29
CA LEU A 445 20.58 13.03 -8.59
C LEU A 445 21.23 14.17 -9.38
N LYS A 446 22.21 13.82 -10.22
CA LYS A 446 22.61 14.67 -11.32
C LYS A 446 21.38 14.75 -12.22
N VAL A 447 20.61 15.83 -12.05
CA VAL A 447 19.74 16.34 -13.09
C VAL A 447 20.70 16.88 -14.14
N ASP A 448 21.02 16.06 -15.14
CA ASP A 448 21.61 16.54 -16.38
C ASP A 448 20.54 17.39 -17.08
N GLY A 449 20.49 18.66 -16.72
CA GLY A 449 19.96 19.71 -17.57
C GLY A 449 20.99 20.02 -18.64
N GLN A 450 20.82 19.45 -19.84
CA GLN A 450 21.44 20.00 -21.04
C GLN A 450 20.45 20.97 -21.71
N HIS A 451 20.69 22.26 -21.48
CA HIS A 451 20.29 23.38 -22.33
C HIS A 451 21.53 24.24 -22.59
N GLY A 452 21.68 24.67 -23.85
CA GLY A 452 22.70 25.61 -24.36
C GLY A 452 23.94 24.90 -24.89
N ASP A 453 24.39 25.07 -26.14
CA ASP A 453 24.09 26.06 -27.20
C ASP A 453 24.28 25.40 -28.58
#